data_AF-A0A0F9BNP0-F1
#
_entry.id   AF-A0A0F9BNP0-F1
#
_cell.length_a   1.000
_cell.length_b   1.000
_cell.length_c   1.000
_cell.angle_alpha   90.00
_cell.angle_beta   90.00
_cell.angle_gamma   90.00
#
_symmetry.space_group_name_H-M   'P 1'
#
loop_
_entity.id
_entity.type
_entity.pdbx_description
1 polymer ?
#
loop_
_entity_poly.entity_id
_entity_poly.type
_entity_poly.pdbx_seq_one_letter_code
_entity_poly.pdbx_strand_id
1 'polypeptide(L)'
;DLNDLLSAIPMGLAISEIVWENDRFGLPKGDSGLGEVRDWYVPVGIESRDPRMFEFDKDGDMLFIPFDNPNGEATHRDKYIIFRPYTWYQDPYGYPRLRSIWWFTWFKRLIEKYYMSFLERFGSPIPKARTRTCWNWLRVSSTGSAAQRWRAWSMPTAPQATLAWPGIWSA
;
A
#
# COMPACT_ATOMS: atom_id res chain seq x y z
N ASP A 1 -13.02 -16.20 -14.95
CA ASP A 1 -14.26 -16.32 -14.18
C ASP A 1 -14.93 -14.95 -14.07
N LEU A 2 -16.26 -14.88 -14.19
CA LEU A 2 -17.00 -13.60 -14.30
C LEU A 2 -16.97 -12.80 -12.99
N ASN A 3 -16.84 -13.49 -11.86
CA ASN A 3 -16.63 -12.87 -10.56
C ASN A 3 -15.34 -12.04 -10.50
N ASP A 4 -14.33 -12.42 -11.27
CA ASP A 4 -13.06 -11.69 -11.24
C ASP A 4 -13.13 -10.35 -11.98
N LEU A 5 -14.09 -10.18 -12.89
CA LEU A 5 -14.39 -8.86 -13.46
C LEU A 5 -14.95 -7.90 -12.40
N LEU A 6 -15.68 -8.41 -11.40
CA LEU A 6 -16.19 -7.57 -10.30
C LEU A 6 -15.06 -7.03 -9.42
N SER A 7 -13.88 -7.68 -9.41
CA SER A 7 -12.71 -7.20 -8.69
C SER A 7 -12.17 -5.88 -9.24
N ALA A 8 -12.50 -5.52 -10.49
CA ALA A 8 -12.14 -4.22 -11.05
C ALA A 8 -12.85 -3.05 -10.37
N ILE A 9 -14.04 -3.23 -9.80
CA ILE A 9 -14.75 -2.14 -9.11
C ILE A 9 -13.92 -1.61 -7.92
N PRO A 10 -13.43 -2.49 -7.01
CA PRO A 10 -12.56 -2.04 -5.95
C PRO A 10 -11.15 -1.70 -6.44
N MET A 11 -10.55 -2.50 -7.33
CA MET A 11 -9.12 -2.39 -7.72
C MET A 11 -8.84 -1.41 -8.88
N GLY A 12 -9.85 -1.08 -9.68
CA GLY A 12 -9.76 -0.17 -10.84
C GLY A 12 -9.48 -0.88 -12.17
N LEU A 13 -9.06 -2.14 -12.16
CA LEU A 13 -8.72 -2.89 -13.38
C LEU A 13 -8.92 -4.40 -13.14
N ALA A 14 -9.52 -5.09 -14.11
CA ALA A 14 -9.46 -6.55 -14.21
C ALA A 14 -9.22 -6.95 -15.67
N ILE A 15 -8.44 -8.00 -15.88
CA ILE A 15 -8.08 -8.53 -17.19
C ILE A 15 -8.46 -10.00 -17.23
N SER A 16 -9.13 -10.41 -18.29
CA SER A 16 -9.51 -11.80 -18.49
C SER A 16 -9.19 -12.25 -19.92
N GLU A 17 -8.62 -13.44 -20.05
CA GLU A 17 -8.26 -14.09 -21.30
C GLU A 17 -9.41 -14.94 -21.81
N ILE A 18 -9.75 -14.77 -23.09
CA ILE A 18 -10.68 -15.65 -23.78
C ILE A 18 -9.89 -16.85 -24.29
N VAL A 19 -10.26 -18.04 -23.82
CA VAL A 19 -9.72 -19.30 -24.32
C VAL A 19 -10.57 -19.76 -25.50
N TRP A 20 -9.94 -19.84 -26.67
CA TRP A 20 -10.56 -20.28 -27.90
C TRP A 20 -10.27 -21.75 -28.15
N GLU A 21 -11.29 -22.52 -28.50
CA GLU A 21 -11.14 -23.89 -28.98
C GLU A 21 -11.65 -23.97 -30.42
N ASN A 22 -11.00 -24.80 -31.22
CA ASN A 22 -11.46 -25.10 -32.57
C ASN A 22 -12.52 -26.20 -32.44
N ASP A 23 -13.76 -25.83 -32.72
CA ASP A 23 -14.85 -26.80 -32.77
C ASP A 23 -15.07 -27.23 -34.23
N ARG A 24 -14.99 -28.54 -34.43
CA ARG A 24 -15.26 -29.17 -35.73
C ARG A 24 -16.73 -29.55 -35.80
N PHE A 25 -17.60 -28.54 -35.80
CA PHE A 25 -19.01 -28.78 -36.01
C PHE A 25 -19.24 -29.10 -37.49
N GLY A 26 -19.24 -30.40 -37.81
CA GLY A 26 -19.71 -30.88 -39.10
C GLY A 26 -21.19 -30.57 -39.23
N LEU A 27 -21.57 -29.80 -40.25
CA LEU A 27 -22.98 -29.68 -40.63
C LEU A 27 -23.54 -31.11 -40.83
N PRO A 28 -24.80 -31.38 -40.44
CA PRO A 28 -25.43 -32.64 -40.81
C PRO A 28 -25.32 -32.79 -42.33
N LYS A 29 -24.83 -33.96 -42.78
CA LYS A 29 -24.68 -34.26 -44.22
C LYS A 29 -26.00 -33.93 -44.92
N GLY A 30 -25.97 -32.88 -45.76
CA GLY A 30 -26.98 -32.74 -46.81
C GLY A 30 -26.86 -33.93 -47.77
N ASP A 31 -27.95 -34.20 -48.50
CA ASP A 31 -28.12 -35.36 -49.38
C ASP A 31 -27.03 -35.51 -50.48
N SER A 32 -26.17 -34.51 -50.66
CA SER A 32 -25.04 -34.49 -51.60
C SER A 32 -23.78 -35.24 -51.13
N GLY A 33 -23.74 -35.76 -49.89
CA GLY A 33 -22.67 -36.65 -49.41
C GLY A 33 -21.29 -36.02 -49.19
N LEU A 34 -21.06 -34.81 -49.71
CA LEU A 34 -19.88 -33.97 -49.52
C LEU A 34 -20.16 -32.95 -48.42
N GLY A 35 -19.98 -33.35 -47.16
CA GLY A 35 -20.01 -32.41 -46.05
C GLY A 35 -18.73 -31.57 -46.06
N GLU A 36 -18.83 -30.27 -46.32
CA GLU A 36 -17.72 -29.33 -46.11
C GLU A 36 -17.44 -29.27 -44.60
N VAL A 37 -16.27 -29.76 -44.17
CA VAL A 37 -15.78 -29.55 -42.81
C VAL A 37 -15.29 -28.12 -42.74
N ARG A 38 -16.00 -27.27 -42.00
CA ARG A 38 -15.56 -25.91 -41.67
C ARG A 38 -15.11 -25.89 -40.23
N ASP A 39 -13.90 -25.38 -40.00
CA ASP A 39 -13.37 -25.12 -38.67
C ASP A 39 -13.91 -23.76 -38.19
N TRP A 40 -14.51 -23.74 -37.01
CA TRP A 40 -14.98 -22.51 -36.36
C TRP A 40 -14.31 -22.38 -35.00
N TYR A 41 -13.89 -21.17 -34.63
CA TYR A 41 -13.36 -20.90 -33.31
C TYR A 41 -14.50 -20.48 -32.38
N VAL A 42 -14.67 -21.23 -31.29
CA VAL A 42 -15.69 -20.95 -30.27
C VAL A 42 -14.98 -20.59 -28.97
N PRO A 43 -15.42 -19.53 -28.25
CA PRO A 43 -14.87 -19.21 -26.95
C PRO A 43 -15.37 -20.25 -25.93
N VAL A 44 -14.46 -21.02 -25.35
CA VAL A 44 -14.79 -22.10 -24.41
C VAL A 44 -14.82 -21.61 -22.98
N GLY A 45 -13.97 -20.65 -22.66
CA GLY A 45 -13.82 -20.17 -21.31
C GLY A 45 -13.22 -18.79 -21.24
N ILE A 46 -13.38 -18.20 -20.06
CA ILE A 46 -12.77 -16.92 -19.69
C ILE A 46 -11.91 -17.17 -18.47
N GLU A 47 -10.59 -17.13 -18.65
CA GLU A 47 -9.62 -17.24 -17.57
C GLU A 47 -9.26 -15.86 -17.05
N SER A 48 -9.01 -15.73 -15.75
CA SER A 48 -8.53 -14.46 -15.21
C SER A 48 -7.02 -14.44 -15.14
N ARG A 49 -6.43 -13.26 -15.37
CA ARG A 49 -4.99 -13.03 -15.27
C ARG A 49 -4.70 -11.89 -14.31
N ASP A 50 -3.56 -11.98 -13.61
CA ASP A 50 -3.14 -10.92 -12.70
C ASP A 50 -2.88 -9.63 -13.51
N PRO A 51 -3.55 -8.51 -13.19
CA PRO A 51 -3.33 -7.24 -13.87
C PRO A 51 -1.87 -6.75 -13.82
N ARG A 52 -1.08 -7.19 -12.84
CA ARG A 52 0.35 -6.81 -12.72
C ARG A 52 1.23 -7.33 -13.84
N MET A 53 0.78 -8.35 -14.56
CA MET A 53 1.49 -8.91 -15.70
C MET A 53 1.26 -8.09 -16.99
N PHE A 54 0.49 -7.02 -16.91
CA PHE A 54 0.14 -6.20 -18.06
C PHE A 54 0.45 -4.73 -17.80
N GLU A 55 0.94 -4.07 -18.84
CA GLU A 55 1.16 -2.63 -18.88
C GLU A 55 0.53 -2.06 -20.15
N PHE A 56 0.20 -0.77 -20.14
CA PHE A 56 -0.33 -0.09 -21.31
C PHE A 56 0.73 0.83 -21.91
N ASP A 57 0.91 0.74 -23.22
CA ASP A 57 1.72 1.69 -23.97
C ASP A 57 1.04 3.07 -24.04
N LYS A 58 1.77 4.08 -24.50
CA LYS A 58 1.30 5.46 -24.71
C LYS A 58 0.08 5.54 -25.63
N ASP A 59 -0.01 4.61 -26.58
CA ASP A 59 -1.13 4.51 -27.52
C ASP A 59 -2.35 3.77 -26.91
N GLY A 60 -2.23 3.31 -25.65
CA GLY A 60 -3.28 2.58 -24.94
C GLY A 60 -3.34 1.09 -25.27
N ASP A 61 -2.38 0.59 -26.04
CA ASP A 61 -2.24 -0.83 -26.37
C ASP A 61 -1.66 -1.63 -25.22
N MET A 62 -2.12 -2.87 -25.07
CA MET A 62 -1.71 -3.73 -23.96
C MET A 62 -0.42 -4.49 -24.28
N LEU A 63 0.53 -4.36 -23.38
CA LEU A 63 1.78 -5.09 -23.34
C LEU A 63 1.68 -6.15 -22.25
N PHE A 64 2.04 -7.39 -22.57
CA PHE A 64 2.20 -8.45 -21.60
C PHE A 64 3.67 -8.47 -21.13
N ILE A 65 3.91 -8.43 -19.83
CA ILE A 65 5.26 -8.44 -19.25
C ILE A 65 5.56 -9.85 -18.74
N PRO A 66 6.24 -10.69 -19.54
CA PRO A 66 6.76 -11.95 -19.03
C PRO A 66 7.93 -11.70 -18.08
N PHE A 67 8.14 -12.62 -17.12
CA PHE A 67 9.25 -12.54 -16.17
C PHE A 67 10.63 -12.45 -16.83
N ASP A 68 10.77 -13.00 -18.04
CA ASP A 68 12.05 -13.10 -18.77
C ASP A 68 12.33 -11.89 -19.68
N ASN A 69 11.30 -11.09 -19.99
CA ASN A 69 11.45 -9.90 -20.84
C ASN A 69 10.74 -8.68 -20.21
N PRO A 70 11.49 -7.77 -19.57
CA PRO A 70 10.93 -6.58 -18.93
C PRO A 70 10.42 -5.52 -19.92
N ASN A 71 10.74 -5.62 -21.21
CA ASN A 71 10.25 -4.67 -22.22
C ASN A 71 8.82 -4.98 -22.69
N GLY A 72 8.26 -6.12 -22.27
CA GLY A 72 6.92 -6.55 -22.64
C GLY A 72 6.79 -7.02 -24.08
N GLU A 73 5.74 -7.79 -24.36
CA GLU A 73 5.34 -8.26 -25.68
C GLU A 73 3.96 -7.68 -26.02
N ALA A 74 3.84 -7.11 -27.21
CA ALA A 74 2.56 -6.60 -27.69
C ALA A 74 1.57 -7.77 -27.85
N THR A 75 0.42 -7.69 -27.17
CA THR A 75 -0.57 -8.76 -27.28
C THR A 75 -1.67 -8.43 -28.29
N HIS A 76 -2.22 -9.47 -28.92
CA HIS A 76 -3.42 -9.38 -29.74
C HIS A 76 -4.61 -8.83 -28.97
N ARG A 77 -5.24 -7.78 -29.51
CA ARG A 77 -6.40 -7.08 -28.91
C ARG A 77 -7.60 -7.99 -28.68
N ASP A 78 -7.79 -9.02 -29.50
CA ASP A 78 -8.98 -9.88 -29.46
C ASP A 78 -8.87 -11.02 -28.42
N LYS A 79 -7.69 -11.16 -27.79
CA LYS A 79 -7.42 -12.24 -26.85
C LYS A 79 -7.88 -11.91 -25.42
N TYR A 80 -7.87 -10.64 -25.03
CA TYR A 80 -8.16 -10.22 -23.67
C TYR A 80 -9.37 -9.30 -23.58
N ILE A 81 -10.20 -9.53 -22.57
CA ILE A 81 -11.25 -8.66 -22.11
C ILE A 81 -10.68 -7.80 -20.99
N ILE A 82 -10.75 -6.48 -21.18
CA ILE A 82 -10.29 -5.50 -20.20
C ILE A 82 -11.51 -4.83 -19.59
N PHE A 83 -11.66 -4.93 -18.28
CA PHE A 83 -12.74 -4.26 -17.57
C PHE A 83 -12.19 -3.12 -16.72
N ARG A 84 -12.66 -1.90 -17.03
CA ARG A 84 -12.18 -0.64 -16.47
C ARG A 84 -13.35 0.24 -16.06
N PRO A 85 -13.70 0.27 -14.76
CA PRO A 85 -14.78 1.11 -14.29
C PRO A 85 -14.31 2.57 -14.14
N TYR A 86 -15.24 3.50 -14.39
CA TYR A 86 -15.09 4.93 -14.09
C TYR A 86 -13.84 5.60 -14.70
N THR A 87 -13.43 5.18 -15.90
CA THR A 87 -12.36 5.87 -16.64
C THR A 87 -12.84 7.27 -17.05
N TRP A 88 -12.01 8.29 -16.77
CA TRP A 88 -12.21 9.66 -17.23
C TRP A 88 -11.03 10.04 -18.11
N TYR A 89 -11.29 10.68 -19.25
CA TYR A 89 -10.26 10.93 -20.27
C TYR A 89 -9.69 9.62 -20.85
N GLN A 90 -8.80 9.67 -21.84
CA GLN A 90 -8.22 8.48 -22.49
C GLN A 90 -7.24 7.70 -21.58
N ASP A 91 -7.59 7.55 -20.29
CA ASP A 91 -6.77 6.89 -19.30
C ASP A 91 -6.86 5.36 -19.53
N PRO A 92 -5.74 4.68 -19.86
CA PRO A 92 -5.76 3.25 -20.14
C PRO A 92 -6.04 2.43 -18.87
N TYR A 93 -5.89 3.05 -17.68
CA TYR A 93 -6.21 2.49 -16.38
C TYR A 93 -7.57 3.02 -15.87
N GLY A 94 -8.32 2.19 -15.13
CA GLY A 94 -9.57 2.61 -14.50
C GLY A 94 -9.38 3.27 -13.13
N TYR A 95 -10.44 3.90 -12.61
CA TYR A 95 -10.39 4.59 -11.32
C TYR A 95 -10.96 3.71 -10.18
N PRO A 96 -10.13 3.21 -9.26
CA PRO A 96 -10.59 2.35 -8.17
C PRO A 96 -11.48 3.08 -7.17
N ARG A 97 -12.62 2.48 -6.82
CA ARG A 97 -13.50 3.04 -5.78
C ARG A 97 -12.90 2.93 -4.38
N LEU A 98 -12.02 1.96 -4.12
CA LEU A 98 -11.35 1.85 -2.81
C LEU A 98 -10.43 3.04 -2.51
N ARG A 99 -9.93 3.73 -3.53
CA ARG A 99 -9.06 4.90 -3.35
C ARG A 99 -9.77 6.04 -2.61
N SER A 100 -11.05 6.27 -2.88
CA SER A 100 -11.80 7.33 -2.18
C SER A 100 -12.10 6.98 -0.73
N ILE A 101 -12.27 5.69 -0.42
CA ILE A 101 -12.57 5.20 0.94
C ILE A 101 -11.28 4.98 1.76
N TRP A 102 -10.11 5.03 1.11
CA TRP A 102 -8.82 4.82 1.76
C TRP A 102 -8.61 5.77 2.95
N TRP A 103 -8.95 7.06 2.79
CA TRP A 103 -8.78 8.06 3.85
C TRP A 103 -9.59 7.71 5.10
N PHE A 104 -10.86 7.32 4.94
CA PHE A 104 -11.72 6.91 6.05
C PHE A 104 -11.21 5.65 6.75
N THR A 105 -10.68 4.70 5.97
CA THR A 105 -10.13 3.45 6.51
C THR A 105 -8.86 3.69 7.30
N TRP A 106 -7.96 4.54 6.78
CA TRP A 106 -6.74 4.95 7.46
C TRP A 106 -7.04 5.69 8.76
N PHE A 107 -7.97 6.64 8.71
CA PHE A 107 -8.40 7.41 9.88
C PHE A 107 -9.01 6.52 10.96
N LYS A 108 -9.88 5.56 10.59
CA LYS A 108 -10.46 4.59 11.53
C LYS A 108 -9.37 3.80 12.26
N ARG A 109 -8.37 3.28 11.54
CA ARG A 109 -7.25 2.53 12.12
C ARG A 109 -6.39 3.38 13.05
N LEU A 110 -6.21 4.67 12.74
CA LEU A 110 -5.46 5.58 13.60
C LEU A 110 -6.21 5.93 14.88
N ILE A 111 -7.52 6.20 14.76
CA ILE A 111 -8.39 6.47 15.91
C ILE A 111 -8.35 5.32 16.89
N GLU A 112 -8.47 4.08 16.41
CA GLU A 112 -8.42 2.89 17.25
C GLU A 112 -7.12 2.81 18.07
N LYS A 113 -5.98 3.01 17.40
CA LYS A 113 -4.67 3.04 18.08
C LYS A 113 -4.57 4.18 19.09
N TYR A 114 -5.04 5.36 18.72
CA TYR A 114 -5.02 6.52 19.61
C TYR A 114 -5.85 6.28 20.87
N TYR A 115 -7.08 5.78 20.74
CA TYR A 115 -7.93 5.50 21.89
C TYR A 115 -7.36 4.37 22.76
N MET A 116 -6.76 3.35 22.18
CA MET A 116 -6.12 2.27 22.95
C MET A 116 -5.00 2.83 23.84
N SER A 117 -4.07 3.62 23.29
CA SER A 117 -3.01 4.27 24.08
C SER A 117 -3.53 5.33 25.06
N PHE A 118 -4.62 6.03 24.69
CA PHE A 118 -5.26 6.99 25.56
C PHE A 118 -5.83 6.30 26.80
N LEU A 119 -6.57 5.20 26.62
CA LEU A 119 -7.17 4.41 27.71
C LEU A 119 -6.11 3.83 28.66
N GLU A 120 -4.99 3.33 28.13
CA GLU A 120 -3.85 2.87 28.95
C GLU A 120 -3.32 3.98 29.88
N ARG A 121 -3.27 5.22 29.40
CA ARG A 121 -2.78 6.36 30.19
C ARG A 121 -3.69 6.72 31.37
N PHE A 122 -5.00 6.52 31.28
CA PHE A 122 -5.92 6.77 32.42
C PHE A 122 -5.88 5.69 33.50
N GLY A 123 -5.34 4.50 33.18
CA GLY A 123 -5.11 3.45 34.17
C GLY A 123 -3.86 3.67 35.02
N SER A 124 -2.94 4.54 34.59
CA SER A 124 -1.68 4.78 35.30
C SER A 124 -1.89 5.79 36.45
N PRO A 125 -1.61 5.43 37.71
CA PRO A 125 -1.74 6.36 38.82
C PRO A 125 -0.71 7.47 38.67
N ILE A 126 -1.17 8.72 38.54
CA ILE A 126 -0.30 9.89 38.64
C ILE A 126 -0.05 10.12 40.13
N PRO A 127 1.17 9.89 40.66
CA PRO A 127 1.44 10.12 42.06
C PRO A 127 1.36 11.63 42.33
N LYS A 128 0.21 12.10 42.83
CA LYS A 128 0.11 13.42 43.48
C LYS A 128 0.73 13.30 44.86
N ALA A 129 2.06 13.22 44.91
CA ALA A 129 2.79 13.28 46.15
C ALA A 129 2.75 14.72 46.69
N ARG A 130 1.79 15.03 47.57
CA ARG A 130 1.99 16.11 48.54
C ARG A 130 2.84 15.52 49.66
N THR A 131 4.15 15.47 49.44
CA THR A 131 5.08 15.09 50.50
C THR A 131 4.97 16.14 51.61
N ARG A 132 4.34 15.79 52.74
CA ARG A 132 4.72 16.43 54.00
C ARG A 132 6.19 16.10 54.21
N THR A 133 6.99 17.11 54.54
CA THR A 133 8.47 17.09 54.58
C THR A 133 9.09 16.12 55.60
N CYS A 134 8.42 15.04 55.98
CA CYS A 134 8.85 14.15 57.04
C CYS A 134 8.68 12.67 56.67
N TRP A 135 9.25 12.23 55.54
CA TRP A 135 9.63 10.83 55.39
C TRP A 135 11.04 10.74 54.79
N ASN A 136 11.99 10.65 55.72
CA ASN A 136 13.35 10.19 55.52
C ASN A 136 13.35 8.84 54.80
N TRP A 137 13.85 8.82 53.57
CA TRP A 137 14.42 7.62 52.96
C TRP A 137 15.91 7.78 52.65
N LEU A 138 16.59 8.77 53.28
CA LEU A 138 18.02 9.00 53.06
C LEU A 138 18.79 9.19 54.39
N ARG A 139 18.99 8.07 55.07
CA ARG A 139 20.14 7.79 55.96
C ARG A 139 20.04 6.28 56.24
N VAL A 140 20.89 5.39 55.77
CA VAL A 140 22.36 5.38 55.63
C VAL A 140 22.71 4.24 54.67
N SER A 141 23.64 4.47 53.74
CA SER A 141 24.56 3.52 53.06
C SER A 141 24.78 3.93 51.59
N SER A 142 25.31 5.12 51.34
CA SER A 142 26.73 5.16 51.02
C SER A 142 27.42 6.34 51.70
N THR A 143 28.12 6.01 52.77
CA THR A 143 29.23 6.75 53.33
C THR A 143 30.14 7.24 52.19
N GLY A 144 30.21 8.56 51.96
CA GLY A 144 31.19 9.16 51.05
C GLY A 144 30.73 10.43 50.33
N SER A 145 31.21 11.58 50.80
CA SER A 145 31.46 12.77 49.97
C SER A 145 30.29 13.70 49.56
N ALA A 146 29.35 14.01 50.47
CA ALA A 146 28.58 15.26 50.37
C ALA A 146 29.24 16.43 51.13
N ALA A 147 30.04 16.14 52.15
CA ALA A 147 30.78 17.14 52.92
C ALA A 147 31.98 17.76 52.17
N GLN A 148 32.42 17.17 51.03
CA GLN A 148 33.51 17.71 50.21
C GLN A 148 33.06 18.71 49.13
N ARG A 149 31.77 18.78 48.75
CA ARG A 149 31.32 19.67 47.66
C ARG A 149 31.06 21.13 48.07
N TRP A 150 30.94 21.42 49.36
CA TRP A 150 30.71 22.80 49.85
C TRP A 150 31.98 23.66 49.95
N ARG A 151 33.18 23.09 49.81
CA ARG A 151 34.44 23.87 49.74
C ARG A 151 34.80 24.36 48.33
N ALA A 152 34.01 24.03 47.30
CA ALA A 152 34.34 24.36 45.91
C ALA A 152 33.64 25.63 45.35
N TRP A 153 32.88 26.35 46.20
CA TRP A 153 32.12 27.56 45.79
C TRP A 153 32.71 28.89 46.30
N SER A 154 33.98 28.92 46.72
CA SER A 154 34.73 30.19 46.74
C SER A 154 35.27 30.46 45.33
N MET A 155 34.68 31.43 44.65
CA MET A 155 34.93 31.84 43.26
C MET A 155 36.41 31.79 42.83
N PRO A 156 36.65 31.50 41.53
CA PRO A 156 37.53 32.34 40.74
C PRO A 156 36.84 32.86 39.48
N THR A 157 36.76 34.19 39.42
CA THR A 157 36.83 35.10 38.25
C THR A 157 36.39 34.59 36.88
N ALA A 158 35.41 35.29 36.31
CA ALA A 158 34.96 35.16 34.92
C ALA A 158 36.09 35.27 33.88
N PRO A 159 36.05 34.46 32.82
CA PRO A 159 36.54 34.85 31.51
C PRO A 159 35.37 35.06 30.53
N GLN A 160 35.46 36.16 29.78
CA GLN A 160 34.48 36.59 28.78
C GLN A 160 34.33 35.56 27.65
N ALA A 161 33.10 35.13 27.36
CA ALA A 161 32.81 34.34 26.17
C ALA A 161 32.45 35.28 25.01
N THR A 162 33.31 35.33 23.99
CA THR A 162 33.04 35.95 22.70
C THR A 162 31.97 35.17 21.95
N LEU A 163 31.01 35.92 21.38
CA LEU A 163 29.94 35.41 20.53
C LEU A 163 30.50 34.82 19.23
N ALA A 164 30.25 33.53 19.00
CA ALA A 164 30.32 32.92 17.67
C ALA A 164 29.06 32.07 17.47
N TRP A 165 28.19 32.52 16.57
CA TRP A 165 27.02 31.78 16.10
C TRP A 165 27.44 30.82 14.98
N PRO A 166 27.11 29.52 15.01
CA PRO A 166 27.20 28.67 13.83
C PRO A 166 25.91 28.81 13.02
N GLY A 167 26.03 29.36 11.81
CA GLY A 167 24.96 29.44 10.83
C GLY A 167 24.51 28.06 10.34
N ILE A 168 23.20 27.86 10.36
CA ILE A 168 22.52 26.79 9.62
C ILE A 168 21.36 27.46 8.89
N TRP A 169 21.70 28.29 7.89
CA TRP A 169 20.82 28.69 6.79
C TRP A 169 21.72 29.15 5.63
N SER A 170 21.99 28.25 4.70
CA SER A 170 22.32 28.56 3.31
C SER A 170 22.01 27.32 2.47
N ALA A 171 20.86 27.40 1.80
CA ALA A 171 20.64 26.78 0.50
C ALA A 171 21.47 27.51 -0.57
#